data_AF-A0A9R0J295-F1
#
_entry.id   AF-A0A9R0J295-F1
#
_cell.length_a   1.000
_cell.length_b   1.000
_cell.length_c   1.000
_cell.angle_alpha   90.00
_cell.angle_beta   90.00
_cell.angle_gamma   90.00
#
_symmetry.space_group_name_H-M   'P 1'
#
loop_
_entity.id
_entity.type
_entity.pdbx_description
1 polymer ?
#
loop_
_entity_poly.entity_id
_entity_poly.type
_entity_poly.pdbx_seq_one_letter_code
_entity_poly.pdbx_strand_id
1 'polypeptide(L)'
;MVIKNFIMNHNMRLAIFQKFSPLKLLSVADTRFASIIVMLKRFKLIKRGLQAMVISDEWTSYREEDMGKANFVKDKIVNDDWWDKLAYIVDFTKPIYDMIRLCDTDKPCLHLVYEMWDSMIEQVKLEIYKKEGRPNSEFSPFYHVVYEILVARWAKSNTPLHCLAHSLNPRYIFYYYLTFSLSYYTYTQIYNSFF
;
A
#
# COMPACT_ATOMS: atom_id res chain seq x y z
N MET A 1 12.37 -12.12 -4.16
CA MET A 1 11.93 -11.68 -5.52
C MET A 1 12.89 -12.26 -6.56
N VAL A 2 12.41 -13.09 -7.48
CA VAL A 2 13.24 -13.88 -8.42
C VAL A 2 14.23 -13.02 -9.22
N ILE A 3 13.77 -11.90 -9.79
CA ILE A 3 14.61 -10.97 -10.57
C ILE A 3 15.72 -10.35 -9.70
N LYS A 4 15.39 -9.90 -8.48
CA LYS A 4 16.37 -9.35 -7.54
C LYS A 4 17.45 -10.37 -7.20
N ASN A 5 17.06 -11.61 -6.89
CA ASN A 5 18.01 -12.67 -6.57
C ASN A 5 18.88 -13.02 -7.79
N PHE A 6 18.28 -13.06 -8.98
CA PHE A 6 19.01 -13.29 -10.23
C PHE A 6 20.08 -12.22 -10.46
N ILE A 7 19.77 -10.93 -10.25
CA ILE A 7 20.74 -9.85 -10.47
C ILE A 7 21.79 -9.81 -9.36
N MET A 8 21.39 -9.94 -8.10
CA MET A 8 22.27 -9.70 -6.96
C MET A 8 23.17 -10.87 -6.57
N ASN A 9 22.82 -12.10 -6.91
CA ASN A 9 23.61 -13.27 -6.51
C ASN A 9 24.86 -13.48 -7.38
N HIS A 10 25.05 -12.68 -8.44
CA HIS A 10 26.17 -12.82 -9.36
C HIS A 10 26.88 -11.49 -9.58
N ASN A 11 28.17 -11.45 -9.25
CA ASN A 11 28.96 -10.21 -9.26
C ASN A 11 28.94 -9.51 -10.62
N MET A 12 29.02 -10.26 -11.73
CA MET A 12 28.96 -9.67 -13.07
C MET A 12 27.61 -9.01 -13.37
N ARG A 13 26.49 -9.66 -13.02
CA ARG A 13 25.14 -9.11 -13.24
C ARG A 13 24.90 -7.87 -12.38
N LEU A 14 25.39 -7.91 -11.15
CA LEU A 14 25.36 -6.76 -10.24
C LEU A 14 26.21 -5.59 -10.77
N ALA A 15 27.40 -5.86 -11.31
CA ALA A 15 28.27 -4.84 -11.88
C ALA A 15 27.64 -4.18 -13.12
N ILE A 16 27.02 -4.97 -14.01
CA ILE A 16 26.25 -4.42 -15.14
C ILE A 16 25.10 -3.55 -14.61
N PHE A 17 24.30 -4.04 -13.67
CA PHE A 17 23.19 -3.27 -13.09
C PHE A 17 23.61 -1.90 -12.52
N GLN A 18 24.75 -1.85 -11.82
CA GLN A 18 25.27 -0.61 -11.22
C GLN A 18 25.62 0.47 -12.24
N LYS A 19 25.87 0.12 -13.51
CA LYS A 19 26.07 1.09 -14.59
C LYS A 19 24.78 1.79 -15.01
N PHE A 20 23.64 1.11 -14.90
CA PHE A 20 22.34 1.59 -15.40
C PHE A 20 21.44 2.19 -14.32
N SER A 21 21.78 2.01 -13.03
CA SER A 21 20.97 2.52 -11.93
C SER A 21 21.86 3.00 -10.77
N PRO A 22 21.74 4.27 -10.34
CA PRO A 22 22.41 4.76 -9.13
C PRO A 22 21.76 4.19 -7.85
N LEU A 23 20.57 3.62 -7.97
CA LEU A 23 19.80 3.04 -6.88
C LEU A 23 20.06 1.54 -6.76
N LYS A 24 20.38 1.09 -5.55
CA LYS A 24 20.49 -0.34 -5.22
C LYS A 24 19.12 -1.02 -5.14
N LEU A 25 19.06 -2.28 -5.57
CA LEU A 25 17.99 -3.22 -5.24
C LEU A 25 17.98 -3.45 -3.72
N LEU A 26 16.79 -3.36 -3.10
CA LEU A 26 16.68 -3.58 -1.66
C LEU A 26 16.63 -5.07 -1.33
N SER A 27 17.35 -5.43 -0.27
CA SER A 27 17.22 -6.71 0.42
C SER A 27 16.73 -6.41 1.83
N VAL A 28 15.42 -6.46 2.03
CA VAL A 28 14.82 -6.27 3.36
C VAL A 28 14.67 -7.66 3.97
N ALA A 29 15.07 -7.84 5.23
CA ALA A 29 14.82 -9.07 5.96
C ALA A 29 13.30 -9.33 6.06
N ASP A 30 12.88 -10.60 5.97
CA ASP A 30 11.46 -11.00 6.02
C ASP A 30 10.77 -10.66 7.36
N THR A 31 11.52 -10.17 8.35
CA THR A 31 11.10 -9.95 9.74
C THR A 31 10.24 -8.71 9.97
N ARG A 32 9.95 -7.88 8.94
CA ARG A 32 9.15 -6.66 9.11
C ARG A 32 7.94 -6.64 8.19
N PHE A 33 6.79 -6.29 8.78
CA PHE A 33 5.55 -6.02 8.06
C PHE A 33 5.83 -5.03 6.91
N ALA A 34 5.23 -5.30 5.74
CA ALA A 34 5.37 -4.51 4.52
C ALA A 34 6.77 -4.44 3.85
N SER A 35 7.72 -5.30 4.22
CA SER A 35 9.01 -5.45 3.52
C SER A 35 8.83 -5.63 1.99
N ILE A 36 7.83 -6.43 1.59
CA ILE A 36 7.48 -6.67 0.18
C ILE A 36 7.05 -5.38 -0.51
N ILE A 37 6.18 -4.57 0.11
CA ILE A 37 5.69 -3.31 -0.48
C ILE A 37 6.86 -2.34 -0.66
N VAL A 38 7.75 -2.22 0.34
CA VAL A 38 8.95 -1.37 0.25
C VAL A 38 9.87 -1.84 -0.88
N MET A 39 10.08 -3.16 -1.00
CA MET A 39 10.87 -3.73 -2.10
C MET A 39 10.23 -3.45 -3.47
N LEU A 40 8.92 -3.59 -3.61
CA LEU A 40 8.20 -3.30 -4.86
C LEU A 40 8.23 -1.81 -5.22
N LYS A 41 8.05 -0.91 -4.24
CA LYS A 41 8.20 0.54 -4.42
C LYS A 41 9.60 0.87 -4.96
N ARG A 42 10.65 0.29 -4.37
CA ARG A 42 12.03 0.46 -4.88
C ARG A 42 12.19 -0.11 -6.27
N PHE A 43 11.65 -1.30 -6.52
CA PHE A 43 11.76 -1.99 -7.80
C PHE A 43 11.12 -1.17 -8.94
N LYS A 44 9.99 -0.51 -8.69
CA LYS A 44 9.36 0.43 -9.64
C LYS A 44 10.27 1.62 -9.98
N LEU A 45 10.98 2.18 -8.99
CA LEU A 45 11.90 3.33 -9.21
C LEU A 45 13.08 2.99 -10.14
N ILE A 46 13.50 1.73 -10.17
CA ILE A 46 14.62 1.28 -11.00
C ILE A 46 14.18 0.65 -12.33
N LYS A 47 12.88 0.69 -12.67
CA LYS A 47 12.33 0.09 -13.92
C LYS A 47 13.15 0.49 -15.14
N ARG A 48 13.38 1.79 -15.35
CA ARG A 48 14.12 2.29 -16.52
C ARG A 48 15.56 1.78 -16.58
N GLY A 49 16.25 1.75 -15.44
CA GLY A 49 17.60 1.20 -15.35
C GLY A 49 17.65 -0.30 -15.65
N LEU A 50 16.67 -1.06 -15.16
CA LEU A 50 16.53 -2.48 -15.48
C LEU A 50 16.24 -2.71 -16.96
N GLN A 51 15.35 -1.92 -17.57
CA GLN A 51 15.03 -2.01 -19.00
C GLN A 51 16.26 -1.69 -19.86
N ALA A 52 16.99 -0.62 -19.55
CA ALA A 52 18.23 -0.26 -20.24
C ALA A 52 19.31 -1.34 -20.09
N MET A 53 19.42 -1.94 -18.91
CA MET A 53 20.34 -3.03 -18.64
C MET A 53 20.07 -4.25 -19.54
N VAL A 54 18.83 -4.74 -19.62
CA VAL A 54 18.52 -5.99 -20.35
C VAL A 54 18.53 -5.86 -21.88
N ILE A 55 18.59 -4.64 -22.40
CA ILE A 55 18.75 -4.35 -23.83
C ILE A 55 20.20 -3.99 -24.21
N SER A 56 21.10 -3.84 -23.24
CA SER A 56 22.49 -3.47 -23.48
C SER A 56 23.30 -4.59 -24.15
N ASP A 57 24.34 -4.19 -24.91
CA ASP A 57 25.29 -5.14 -25.50
C ASP A 57 26.05 -5.93 -24.45
N GLU A 58 26.27 -5.33 -23.27
CA GLU A 58 26.94 -6.00 -22.15
C GLU A 58 26.09 -7.15 -21.61
N TRP A 59 24.76 -6.98 -21.57
CA TRP A 59 23.84 -8.05 -21.22
C TRP A 59 23.73 -9.14 -22.30
N THR A 60 23.78 -8.79 -23.59
CA THR A 60 23.74 -9.79 -24.67
C THR A 60 25.07 -10.54 -24.83
N SER A 61 26.19 -9.89 -24.52
CA SER A 61 27.52 -10.50 -24.45
C SER A 61 27.71 -11.39 -23.23
N TYR A 62 26.84 -11.26 -22.21
CA TYR A 62 26.85 -12.11 -21.03
C TYR A 62 26.45 -13.53 -21.42
N ARG A 63 27.45 -14.41 -21.54
CA ARG A 63 27.30 -15.82 -21.91
C ARG A 63 27.68 -16.70 -20.73
N GLU A 64 26.70 -17.07 -19.91
CA GLU A 64 26.86 -18.11 -18.88
C GLU A 64 25.63 -19.03 -18.80
N GLU A 65 25.79 -20.19 -18.17
CA GLU A 65 24.97 -21.41 -18.08
C GLU A 65 23.44 -21.23 -17.86
N ASP A 66 23.00 -20.05 -17.47
CA ASP A 66 21.62 -19.76 -17.07
C ASP A 66 20.84 -18.93 -18.13
N MET A 67 21.14 -19.12 -19.41
CA MET A 67 20.49 -18.43 -20.54
C MET A 67 18.96 -18.47 -20.49
N GLY A 68 18.37 -19.59 -20.06
CA GLY A 68 16.91 -19.71 -19.89
C GLY A 68 16.37 -18.76 -18.82
N LYS A 69 17.04 -18.65 -17.67
CA LYS A 69 16.64 -17.72 -16.60
C LYS A 69 16.90 -16.26 -17.00
N ALA A 70 17.99 -15.99 -17.71
CA ALA A 70 18.31 -14.66 -18.23
C ALA A 70 17.22 -14.16 -19.20
N ASN A 71 16.78 -15.03 -20.13
CA ASN A 71 15.69 -14.72 -21.05
C ASN A 71 14.37 -14.50 -20.30
N PHE A 72 14.02 -15.36 -19.34
CA PHE A 72 12.83 -15.15 -18.51
C PHE A 72 12.85 -13.79 -17.79
N VAL A 73 14.00 -13.41 -17.22
CA VAL A 73 14.17 -12.11 -16.54
C VAL A 73 14.04 -10.96 -17.54
N LYS A 74 14.66 -11.06 -18.71
CA LYS A 74 14.55 -10.07 -19.79
C LYS A 74 13.09 -9.90 -20.21
N ASP A 75 12.41 -10.99 -20.54
CA ASP A 75 11.01 -11.00 -20.99
C ASP A 75 10.08 -10.36 -19.95
N LYS A 76 10.30 -10.62 -18.65
CA LYS A 76 9.55 -9.95 -17.59
C LYS A 76 9.86 -8.46 -17.48
N ILE A 77 11.13 -8.06 -17.55
CA ILE A 77 11.54 -6.65 -17.41
C ILE A 77 11.04 -5.79 -18.58
N VAL A 78 10.96 -6.33 -19.79
CA VAL A 78 10.46 -5.58 -20.96
C VAL A 78 8.93 -5.60 -21.09
N ASN A 79 8.24 -6.46 -20.36
CA ASN A 79 6.78 -6.58 -20.43
C ASN A 79 6.07 -5.47 -19.64
N ASP A 80 5.46 -4.53 -20.34
CA ASP A 80 4.76 -3.39 -19.72
C ASP A 80 3.47 -3.79 -18.98
N ASP A 81 2.69 -4.76 -19.45
CA ASP A 81 1.51 -5.28 -18.71
C ASP A 81 1.91 -5.86 -17.35
N TRP A 82 3.07 -6.52 -17.28
CA TRP A 82 3.60 -7.01 -16.01
C TRP A 82 3.96 -5.86 -15.06
N TRP A 83 4.53 -4.78 -15.58
CA TRP A 83 4.79 -3.57 -14.80
C TRP A 83 3.51 -2.87 -14.35
N ASP A 84 2.46 -2.87 -15.17
CA ASP A 84 1.16 -2.29 -14.81
C ASP A 84 0.48 -3.09 -13.70
N LYS A 85 0.61 -4.42 -13.70
CA LYS A 85 0.16 -5.28 -12.59
C LYS A 85 0.94 -5.01 -11.31
N LEU A 86 2.27 -4.84 -11.40
CA LEU A 86 3.07 -4.46 -10.25
C LEU A 86 2.73 -3.06 -9.72
N ALA A 87 2.53 -2.10 -10.61
CA ALA A 87 2.11 -0.75 -10.26
C ALA A 87 0.78 -0.81 -9.52
N TYR A 88 -0.20 -1.55 -10.05
CA TYR A 88 -1.49 -1.74 -9.41
C TYR A 88 -1.37 -2.30 -7.98
N ILE A 89 -0.56 -3.34 -7.77
CA ILE A 89 -0.30 -3.90 -6.43
C ILE A 89 0.25 -2.82 -5.49
N VAL A 90 1.22 -2.04 -5.93
CA VAL A 90 1.80 -0.96 -5.11
C VAL A 90 0.77 0.12 -4.81
N ASP A 91 -0.07 0.47 -5.78
CA ASP A 91 -1.00 1.59 -5.68
C ASP A 91 -2.12 1.28 -4.66
N PHE A 92 -2.79 0.12 -4.74
CA PHE A 92 -3.84 -0.20 -3.75
C PHE A 92 -3.28 -0.60 -2.37
N THR A 93 -2.05 -1.10 -2.28
CA THR A 93 -1.44 -1.41 -0.97
C THR A 93 -0.76 -0.21 -0.30
N LYS A 94 -0.61 0.91 -1.03
CA LYS A 94 0.03 2.11 -0.50
C LYS A 94 -0.72 2.71 0.70
N PRO A 95 -2.05 2.90 0.70
CA PRO A 95 -2.77 3.43 1.86
C PRO A 95 -2.57 2.57 3.13
N ILE A 96 -2.55 1.24 2.97
CA ILE A 96 -2.30 0.28 4.06
C ILE A 96 -0.91 0.51 4.64
N TYR A 97 0.11 0.59 3.78
CA TYR A 97 1.48 0.84 4.19
C TYR A 97 1.64 2.21 4.89
N ASP A 98 1.06 3.26 4.31
CA ASP A 98 1.20 4.62 4.81
C ASP A 98 0.54 4.75 6.21
N MET A 99 -0.64 4.16 6.41
CA MET A 99 -1.32 4.10 7.72
C MET A 99 -0.48 3.38 8.78
N ILE A 100 0.04 2.20 8.45
CA ILE A 100 0.86 1.41 9.39
C ILE A 100 2.18 2.11 9.69
N ARG A 101 2.77 2.78 8.69
CA ARG A 101 4.01 3.54 8.88
C ARG A 101 3.80 4.73 9.81
N LEU A 102 2.65 5.39 9.76
CA LEU A 102 2.31 6.47 10.69
C LEU A 102 2.17 5.96 12.13
N CYS A 103 1.52 4.80 12.31
CA CYS A 103 1.39 4.15 13.63
C CYS A 103 2.72 3.67 14.22
N ASP A 104 3.72 3.43 13.37
CA ASP A 104 5.07 2.98 13.74
C ASP A 104 6.02 4.15 14.09
N THR A 105 5.54 5.39 14.08
CA THR A 105 6.34 6.56 14.50
C THR A 105 6.17 6.86 15.99
N ASP A 106 7.16 7.52 16.61
CA ASP A 106 7.08 7.97 18.01
C ASP A 106 6.03 9.09 18.25
N LYS A 107 5.27 9.47 17.22
CA LYS A 107 4.25 10.50 17.34
C LYS A 107 2.97 9.91 17.95
N PRO A 108 2.32 10.60 18.91
CA PRO A 108 1.04 10.17 19.44
C PRO A 108 -0.01 10.06 18.32
N CYS A 109 -0.39 8.83 17.97
CA CYS A 109 -1.35 8.55 16.90
C CYS A 109 -2.50 7.63 17.33
N LEU A 110 -2.47 7.13 18.58
CA LEU A 110 -3.45 6.16 19.09
C LEU A 110 -4.90 6.65 18.97
N HIS A 111 -5.11 7.95 19.18
CA HIS A 111 -6.41 8.64 19.09
C HIS A 111 -6.90 8.84 17.63
N LEU A 112 -6.03 8.62 16.64
CA LEU A 112 -6.30 8.78 15.20
C LEU A 112 -6.50 7.44 14.49
N VAL A 113 -6.22 6.31 15.13
CA VAL A 113 -6.17 4.99 14.47
C VAL A 113 -7.49 4.65 13.77
N TYR A 114 -8.63 4.98 14.37
CA TYR A 114 -9.95 4.77 13.76
C TYR A 114 -10.14 5.59 12.47
N GLU A 115 -9.88 6.89 12.52
CA GLU A 115 -9.97 7.79 11.37
C GLU A 115 -9.01 7.37 10.25
N MET A 116 -7.78 7.03 10.62
CA MET A 116 -6.76 6.54 9.69
C MET A 116 -7.17 5.21 9.06
N TRP A 117 -7.83 4.32 9.80
CA TRP A 117 -8.30 3.04 9.32
C TRP A 117 -9.45 3.21 8.30
N ASP A 118 -10.45 4.03 8.62
CA ASP A 118 -11.58 4.30 7.73
C ASP A 118 -11.11 4.98 6.44
N SER A 119 -10.27 6.00 6.56
CA SER A 119 -9.67 6.67 5.39
C SER A 119 -8.81 5.73 4.56
N MET A 120 -8.07 4.82 5.20
CA MET A 120 -7.27 3.82 4.49
C MET A 120 -8.16 2.87 3.68
N ILE A 121 -9.26 2.36 4.26
CA ILE A 121 -10.20 1.49 3.55
C ILE A 121 -10.79 2.19 2.33
N GLU A 122 -11.22 3.45 2.47
CA GLU A 122 -11.75 4.24 1.35
C GLU A 122 -10.69 4.41 0.24
N GLN A 123 -9.46 4.76 0.59
CA GLN A 123 -8.39 4.92 -0.40
C GLN A 123 -8.06 3.60 -1.10
N VAL A 124 -8.04 2.47 -0.40
CA VAL A 124 -7.87 1.14 -0.99
C VAL A 124 -9.00 0.85 -1.99
N LYS A 125 -10.25 1.13 -1.61
CA LYS A 125 -11.41 0.98 -2.49
C LYS A 125 -11.25 1.81 -3.76
N LEU A 126 -10.90 3.09 -3.62
CA LEU A 126 -10.75 4.00 -4.76
C LEU A 126 -9.69 3.50 -5.75
N GLU A 127 -8.53 3.06 -5.28
CA GLU A 127 -7.47 2.55 -6.17
C GLU A 127 -7.87 1.26 -6.89
N ILE A 128 -8.61 0.36 -6.22
CA ILE A 128 -9.13 -0.87 -6.84
C ILE A 128 -10.16 -0.54 -7.91
N TYR A 129 -11.16 0.28 -7.59
CA TYR A 129 -12.25 0.63 -8.50
C TYR A 129 -11.76 1.41 -9.71
N LYS A 130 -10.78 2.31 -9.49
CA LYS A 130 -10.09 3.02 -10.57
C LYS A 130 -9.42 2.06 -11.55
N LYS A 131 -8.76 0.99 -11.07
CA LYS A 131 -8.14 0.00 -11.95
C LYS A 131 -9.17 -0.86 -12.68
N GLU A 132 -10.27 -1.20 -12.01
CA GLU A 132 -11.36 -1.99 -12.60
C GLU A 132 -12.24 -1.19 -13.56
N GLY A 133 -12.13 0.15 -13.58
CA GLY A 133 -12.98 1.02 -14.39
C GLY A 133 -14.43 1.01 -13.94
N ARG A 134 -14.69 0.78 -12.65
CA ARG A 134 -16.02 0.61 -12.07
C ARG A 134 -16.43 1.82 -11.23
N PRO A 135 -17.74 2.18 -11.19
CA PRO A 135 -18.24 3.20 -10.29
C PRO A 135 -18.26 2.69 -8.83
N ASN A 136 -18.04 3.59 -7.87
CA ASN A 136 -17.94 3.25 -6.44
C ASN A 136 -19.22 2.62 -5.83
N SER A 137 -20.35 2.74 -6.52
CA SER A 137 -21.64 2.15 -6.17
C SER A 137 -21.77 0.68 -6.56
N GLU A 138 -20.95 0.19 -7.50
CA GLU A 138 -21.00 -1.19 -7.94
C GLU A 138 -20.27 -2.13 -6.98
N PHE A 139 -20.67 -3.39 -6.96
CA PHE A 139 -19.98 -4.43 -6.21
C PHE A 139 -18.73 -4.90 -6.96
N SER A 140 -17.58 -4.91 -6.28
CA SER A 140 -16.33 -5.50 -6.77
C SER A 140 -16.00 -6.76 -5.96
N PRO A 141 -15.98 -7.96 -6.58
CA PRO A 141 -15.58 -9.19 -5.92
C PRO A 141 -14.15 -9.13 -5.34
N PHE A 142 -13.23 -8.48 -6.06
CA PHE A 142 -11.84 -8.36 -5.60
C PHE A 142 -11.74 -7.42 -4.40
N TYR A 143 -12.37 -6.24 -4.45
CA TYR A 143 -12.43 -5.35 -3.30
C TYR A 143 -13.07 -6.03 -2.09
N HIS A 144 -14.14 -6.81 -2.28
CA HIS A 144 -14.77 -7.53 -1.18
C HIS A 144 -13.78 -8.44 -0.46
N VAL A 145 -12.99 -9.24 -1.19
CA VAL A 145 -11.97 -10.11 -0.57
C VAL A 145 -10.92 -9.28 0.19
N VAL A 146 -10.45 -8.17 -0.40
CA VAL A 146 -9.49 -7.27 0.26
C VAL A 146 -10.10 -6.67 1.53
N TYR A 147 -11.34 -6.20 1.47
CA TYR A 147 -12.07 -5.63 2.59
C TYR A 147 -12.24 -6.65 3.73
N GLU A 148 -12.62 -7.90 3.44
CA GLU A 148 -12.71 -8.97 4.45
C GLU A 148 -11.38 -9.21 5.15
N ILE A 149 -10.27 -9.22 4.40
CA ILE A 149 -8.92 -9.35 4.97
C ILE A 149 -8.61 -8.18 5.90
N LEU A 150 -8.95 -6.95 5.49
CA LEU A 150 -8.75 -5.75 6.31
C LEU A 150 -9.58 -5.82 7.59
N VAL A 151 -10.88 -6.11 7.51
CA VAL A 151 -11.78 -6.24 8.68
C VAL A 151 -11.31 -7.35 9.62
N ALA A 152 -10.96 -8.53 9.09
CA ALA A 152 -10.43 -9.63 9.90
C ALA A 152 -9.13 -9.24 10.61
N ARG A 153 -8.30 -8.39 9.99
CA ARG A 153 -7.08 -7.86 10.61
C ARG A 153 -7.39 -6.82 11.69
N TRP A 154 -8.36 -5.93 11.45
CA TRP A 154 -8.82 -4.95 12.41
C TRP A 154 -9.38 -5.60 13.67
N ALA A 155 -10.24 -6.62 13.53
CA ALA A 155 -10.84 -7.32 14.64
C ALA A 155 -9.81 -7.92 15.63
N LYS A 156 -8.61 -8.26 15.14
CA LYS A 156 -7.49 -8.76 15.96
C LYS A 156 -6.64 -7.66 16.59
N SER A 157 -6.69 -6.44 16.04
CA SER A 157 -5.81 -5.34 16.41
C SER A 157 -6.54 -4.25 17.20
N ASN A 158 -7.87 -4.23 17.16
CA ASN A 158 -8.69 -3.31 17.92
C ASN A 158 -8.68 -3.66 19.40
N THR A 159 -8.40 -2.68 20.26
CA THR A 159 -8.31 -2.88 21.72
C THR A 159 -9.15 -1.81 22.43
N PRO A 160 -9.63 -2.06 23.66
CA PRO A 160 -10.35 -1.06 24.44
C PRO A 160 -9.57 0.26 24.60
N LEU A 161 -8.24 0.19 24.57
CA LEU A 161 -7.37 1.35 24.63
C LEU A 161 -7.49 2.23 23.37
N HIS A 162 -7.57 1.64 22.17
CA HIS A 162 -7.83 2.39 20.94
C HIS A 162 -9.18 3.10 21.01
N CYS A 163 -10.22 2.40 21.49
CA CYS A 163 -11.55 2.99 21.67
C CYS A 163 -11.50 4.19 22.62
N LEU A 164 -10.87 4.02 23.79
CA LEU A 164 -10.77 5.07 24.80
C LEU A 164 -10.01 6.29 24.26
N ALA A 165 -8.86 6.08 23.61
CA ALA A 165 -8.07 7.16 23.04
C ALA A 165 -8.83 7.94 21.96
N HIS A 166 -9.60 7.25 21.12
CA HIS A 166 -10.46 7.89 20.13
C HIS A 166 -11.60 8.69 20.78
N SER A 167 -12.32 8.10 21.74
CA SER A 167 -13.43 8.76 22.44
C SER A 167 -12.98 9.98 23.25
N LEU A 168 -11.76 9.98 23.76
CA LEU A 168 -11.19 11.09 24.53
C LEU A 168 -10.60 12.22 23.67
N ASN A 169 -10.59 12.06 22.34
CA ASN A 169 -10.08 13.09 21.45
C ASN A 169 -11.04 14.31 21.46
N PRO A 170 -10.57 15.52 21.85
CA PRO A 170 -11.42 16.70 21.96
C PRO A 170 -12.18 17.06 20.68
N ARG A 171 -11.62 16.71 19.51
CA ARG A 171 -12.30 16.90 18.22
C ARG A 171 -13.65 16.18 18.21
N TYR A 172 -13.69 14.91 18.62
CA TYR A 172 -14.89 14.10 18.61
C TYR A 172 -15.82 14.41 19.77
N ILE A 173 -15.27 14.72 20.95
CA ILE A 173 -16.06 15.17 22.10
C ILE A 173 -16.89 16.40 21.72
N PHE A 174 -16.29 17.40 21.08
CA PHE A 174 -17.00 18.61 20.64
C PHE A 174 -18.14 18.30 19.66
N TYR A 175 -17.93 17.38 18.70
CA TYR A 175 -18.99 16.93 17.78
C TYR A 175 -20.15 16.24 18.50
N TYR A 176 -19.89 15.38 19.50
CA TYR A 176 -20.95 14.75 20.30
C TYR A 176 -21.75 15.78 21.10
N TYR A 177 -21.09 16.78 21.70
CA TYR A 177 -21.79 17.87 22.38
C TYR A 177 -22.63 18.72 21.41
N LEU A 178 -22.12 18.99 20.21
CA LEU A 178 -22.88 19.75 19.20
C LEU A 178 -24.10 18.98 18.70
N THR A 179 -23.95 17.68 18.40
CA THR A 179 -25.08 16.86 17.93
C THR A 179 -26.10 16.62 19.02
N PHE A 180 -25.67 16.41 20.27
CA PHE A 180 -26.58 16.28 21.41
C PHE A 180 -27.30 17.61 21.73
N SER A 181 -26.61 18.75 21.65
CA SER A 181 -27.26 20.05 21.83
C SER A 181 -28.22 20.39 20.69
N LEU A 182 -27.89 20.05 19.43
CA LEU A 182 -28.78 20.21 18.29
C LEU A 182 -30.01 19.30 18.37
N SER A 183 -29.86 18.03 18.78
CA SER A 183 -30.99 17.11 18.95
C SER A 183 -31.88 17.49 20.15
N TYR A 184 -31.30 18.01 21.23
CA TYR A 184 -32.06 18.56 22.35
C TYR A 184 -32.78 19.87 21.96
N TYR A 185 -32.15 20.73 21.16
CA TYR A 185 -32.76 21.96 20.64
C TYR A 185 -33.93 21.68 19.69
N THR A 186 -33.80 20.71 18.78
CA THR A 186 -34.91 20.31 17.90
C THR A 186 -36.03 19.65 18.67
N TYR A 187 -35.72 18.80 19.67
CA TYR A 187 -36.73 18.21 20.55
C TYR A 187 -37.51 19.28 21.34
N THR A 188 -36.82 20.29 21.88
CA THR A 188 -37.47 21.39 22.60
C THR A 188 -38.26 22.34 21.69
N GLN A 189 -37.82 22.62 20.46
CA GLN A 189 -38.64 23.36 19.50
C GLN A 189 -39.90 22.59 19.08
N ILE A 190 -39.81 21.28 18.87
CA ILE A 190 -40.98 20.44 18.57
C ILE A 190 -41.91 20.41 19.78
N TYR A 191 -41.41 20.16 20.99
CA TYR A 191 -42.25 20.12 22.19
C TYR A 191 -42.94 21.47 22.48
N ASN A 192 -42.25 22.60 22.27
CA ASN A 192 -42.80 23.95 22.47
C ASN A 192 -43.66 24.46 21.29
N SER A 193 -43.83 23.67 20.21
CA SER A 193 -44.79 23.99 19.13
C SER A 193 -46.07 23.16 19.22
N PHE A 194 -46.16 22.26 20.19
CA PHE A 194 -47.36 21.47 20.51
C PHE A 194 -48.09 21.92 21.79
N PHE A 195 -47.66 23.04 22.41
CA PHE A 195 -48.35 23.79 23.46
C PHE A 195 -48.33 25.28 23.14
#